data_AF-A0AAN8UA73-F1
#
_entry.id   AF-A0AAN8UA73-F1
#
_cell.length_a   1.000
_cell.length_b   1.000
_cell.length_c   1.000
_cell.angle_alpha   90.00
_cell.angle_beta   90.00
_cell.angle_gamma   90.00
#
_symmetry.space_group_name_H-M   'P 1'
#
loop_
_entity.id
_entity.type
_entity.pdbx_description
1 polymer ?
#
loop_
_entity_poly.entity_id
_entity_poly.type
_entity_poly.pdbx_seq_one_letter_code
_entity_poly.pdbx_strand_id
1 'polypeptide(L)'
;LLNSPWDVCFDPANERVYVAMAGQHQIWEHNTLDGVTRAFSGDGYERNLNGSSSRNTSFAQPSGVSLSPEIYVADSESSFIRALCMETGGSRFLAGGDLIFAENLFKFGDHDGIGSEVLFQHPLGVLTGGDGQIYIADSYNHKIKRMDPLSRRVSTFAGTAKAGFKDGAALASQLSEPSDIVEAGKADTHNSLIRYLDLNEEKPELCTLELKGVQPPLPKSRSLMRLRTQSSAETKTVTVDGGSSKEGNLSLKISVPDGYHFSKEAQSRYTVELEPDDVGVIEPAEGYISAEGTVLLHYKWSSPSAFTGRIFCKVYYCKEDDVCVFELVVFEVHFRDEVSDSSLGEITLAYVLEPKTPSGGFQLPVAC
;
A
#
# COMPACT_ATOMS: atom_id res chain seq x y z
N LEU A 1 -6.43 16.45 -10.97
CA LEU A 1 -6.50 15.05 -10.52
C LEU A 1 -5.85 14.98 -9.14
N LEU A 2 -6.57 14.44 -8.16
CA LEU A 2 -6.00 14.11 -6.86
C LEU A 2 -5.00 12.96 -7.05
N ASN A 3 -3.84 13.03 -6.40
CA ASN A 3 -2.82 11.97 -6.42
C ASN A 3 -2.52 11.51 -4.99
N SER A 4 -2.99 10.31 -4.64
CA SER A 4 -2.81 9.69 -3.32
C SER A 4 -3.19 10.61 -2.14
N PRO A 5 -4.48 11.00 -2.00
CA PRO A 5 -4.96 11.62 -0.77
C PRO A 5 -4.78 10.63 0.40
N TRP A 6 -4.17 11.07 1.50
CA TRP A 6 -3.77 10.19 2.60
C TRP A 6 -4.61 10.40 3.86
N ASP A 7 -4.86 11.65 4.22
CA ASP A 7 -5.61 12.04 5.41
C ASP A 7 -6.42 13.32 5.16
N VAL A 8 -7.47 13.54 5.96
CA VAL A 8 -8.36 14.69 5.87
C VAL A 8 -8.75 15.23 7.24
N CYS A 9 -8.87 16.56 7.34
CA CYS A 9 -9.48 17.20 8.51
C CYS A 9 -10.53 18.23 8.08
N PHE A 10 -11.61 18.34 8.86
CA PHE A 10 -12.73 19.22 8.57
C PHE A 10 -12.71 20.48 9.44
N ASP A 11 -12.82 21.64 8.81
CA ASP A 11 -13.05 22.93 9.42
C ASP A 11 -14.55 23.28 9.32
N PRO A 12 -15.33 23.04 10.39
CA PRO A 12 -16.76 23.35 10.39
C PRO A 12 -17.05 24.86 10.38
N ALA A 13 -16.11 25.71 10.81
CA ALA A 13 -16.34 27.15 10.87
C ALA A 13 -16.31 27.79 9.47
N ASN A 14 -15.48 27.25 8.57
CA ASN A 14 -15.31 27.74 7.22
C ASN A 14 -15.87 26.81 6.14
N GLU A 15 -16.47 25.68 6.52
CA GLU A 15 -17.00 24.66 5.60
C GLU A 15 -15.93 24.17 4.61
N ARG A 16 -14.75 23.82 5.16
CA ARG A 16 -13.59 23.35 4.38
C ARG A 16 -13.08 22.02 4.88
N VAL A 17 -12.72 21.15 3.93
CA VAL A 17 -11.95 19.94 4.18
C VAL A 17 -10.53 20.18 3.71
N TYR A 18 -9.55 20.01 4.58
CA TYR A 18 -8.15 20.00 4.22
C TYR A 18 -7.72 18.55 3.96
N VAL A 19 -6.91 18.35 2.92
CA VAL A 19 -6.51 17.02 2.45
C VAL A 19 -4.99 16.96 2.37
N ALA A 20 -4.39 15.99 3.06
CA ALA A 20 -2.99 15.64 2.89
C ALA A 20 -2.79 14.90 1.56
N MET A 21 -2.24 15.59 0.56
CA MET A 21 -2.02 15.04 -0.78
C MET A 21 -0.58 14.52 -0.88
N ALA A 22 -0.37 13.32 -0.33
CA ALA A 22 0.93 12.67 -0.25
C ALA A 22 1.63 12.59 -1.62
N GLY A 23 0.92 12.13 -2.66
CA GLY A 23 1.48 11.92 -4.00
C GLY A 23 1.79 13.20 -4.79
N GLN A 24 1.40 14.37 -4.28
CA GLN A 24 1.72 15.67 -4.87
C GLN A 24 2.56 16.54 -3.94
N HIS A 25 2.92 16.03 -2.75
CA HIS A 25 3.66 16.76 -1.72
C HIS A 25 3.01 18.12 -1.38
N GLN A 26 1.68 18.10 -1.18
CA GLN A 26 0.87 19.30 -0.97
C GLN A 26 -0.21 19.08 0.09
N ILE A 27 -0.70 20.17 0.67
CA ILE A 27 -1.97 20.20 1.40
C ILE A 27 -3.00 20.92 0.52
N TRP A 28 -4.13 20.28 0.29
CA TRP A 28 -5.23 20.79 -0.52
C TRP A 28 -6.39 21.21 0.37
N GLU A 29 -7.24 22.10 -0.15
CA GLU A 29 -8.53 22.44 0.46
C GLU A 29 -9.68 22.13 -0.51
N HIS A 30 -10.80 21.70 0.05
CA HIS A 30 -12.07 21.52 -0.61
C HIS A 30 -13.14 22.28 0.16
N ASN A 31 -13.83 23.21 -0.50
CA ASN A 31 -14.96 23.92 0.09
C ASN A 31 -16.25 23.12 -0.15
N THR A 32 -16.94 22.75 0.93
CA THR A 32 -18.15 21.90 0.88
C THR A 32 -19.38 22.65 0.38
N LEU A 33 -19.37 23.99 0.40
CA LEU A 33 -20.49 24.83 -0.05
C LEU A 33 -20.51 25.00 -1.58
N ASP A 34 -19.35 25.27 -2.18
CA ASP A 34 -19.23 25.56 -3.62
C ASP A 34 -18.59 24.41 -4.42
N GLY A 35 -18.06 23.38 -3.74
CA GLY A 35 -17.44 22.22 -4.34
C GLY A 35 -16.04 22.47 -4.92
N VAL A 36 -15.45 23.66 -4.70
CA VAL A 36 -14.14 24.02 -5.26
C VAL A 36 -13.03 23.33 -4.50
N THR A 37 -12.14 22.66 -5.24
CA THR A 37 -10.96 21.97 -4.72
C THR A 37 -9.69 22.56 -5.32
N ARG A 38 -8.70 22.91 -4.48
CA ARG A 38 -7.43 23.50 -4.92
C ARG A 38 -6.29 23.22 -3.94
N ALA A 39 -5.05 23.37 -4.40
CA ALA A 39 -3.89 23.39 -3.53
C ALA A 39 -3.96 24.59 -2.57
N PHE A 40 -3.80 24.31 -1.28
CA PHE A 40 -3.78 25.32 -0.20
C PHE A 40 -2.34 25.66 0.18
N SER A 41 -1.47 24.67 0.31
CA SER A 41 -0.05 24.80 0.67
C SER A 41 0.81 23.78 -0.08
N GLY A 42 2.05 24.17 -0.42
CA GLY A 42 3.02 23.31 -1.08
C GLY A 42 3.21 23.67 -2.56
N ASP A 43 4.47 23.81 -2.97
CA ASP A 43 4.86 24.06 -4.37
C ASP A 43 4.93 22.77 -5.23
N GLY A 44 4.81 21.61 -4.60
CA GLY A 44 4.80 20.28 -5.23
C GLY A 44 6.18 19.65 -5.38
N TYR A 45 7.26 20.33 -4.96
CA TYR A 45 8.56 19.68 -4.84
C TYR A 45 8.60 18.82 -3.58
N GLU A 46 9.27 17.67 -3.67
CA GLU A 46 9.55 16.82 -2.52
C GLU A 46 10.78 17.36 -1.77
N ARG A 47 10.55 18.20 -0.76
CA ARG A 47 11.61 18.81 0.06
C ARG A 47 11.12 19.11 1.46
N ASN A 48 12.05 19.14 2.40
CA ASN A 48 11.83 19.63 3.75
C ASN A 48 12.02 21.16 3.82
N LEU A 49 11.21 21.94 3.09
CA LEU A 49 11.35 23.41 3.03
C LEU A 49 10.17 24.15 3.68
N ASN A 50 10.44 24.93 4.72
CA ASN A 50 9.45 25.84 5.29
C ASN A 50 9.45 27.19 4.57
N GLY A 51 8.26 27.77 4.39
CA GLY A 51 8.08 29.02 3.65
C GLY A 51 7.03 29.94 4.27
N SER A 52 7.13 31.24 3.99
CA SER A 52 6.16 32.24 4.44
C SER A 52 4.80 32.19 3.71
N SER A 53 4.69 31.42 2.63
CA SER A 53 3.51 31.30 1.78
C SER A 53 3.36 29.87 1.22
N SER A 54 2.22 29.58 0.61
CA SER A 54 1.99 28.31 -0.08
C SER A 54 2.98 28.00 -1.19
N ARG A 55 3.57 29.02 -1.84
CA ARG A 55 4.44 28.85 -3.03
C ARG A 55 5.93 28.67 -2.71
N ASN A 56 6.34 28.89 -1.47
CA ASN A 56 7.72 28.70 -1.02
C ASN A 56 7.81 27.69 0.14
N THR A 57 6.73 26.95 0.35
CA THR A 57 6.66 25.78 1.23
C THR A 57 6.74 24.56 0.33
N SER A 58 7.55 23.58 0.70
CA SER A 58 7.58 22.25 0.08
C SER A 58 7.41 21.22 1.16
N PHE A 59 6.69 20.14 0.85
CA PHE A 59 6.50 18.99 1.73
C PHE A 59 7.23 17.78 1.17
N ALA A 60 7.29 16.71 1.94
CA ALA A 60 7.80 15.41 1.52
C ALA A 60 6.85 14.33 2.03
N GLN A 61 5.81 14.07 1.21
CA GLN A 61 4.77 13.07 1.44
C GLN A 61 3.99 13.37 2.75
N PRO A 62 3.23 14.47 2.79
CA PRO A 62 2.38 14.77 3.93
C PRO A 62 1.30 13.70 4.05
N SER A 63 1.24 13.05 5.21
CA SER A 63 0.37 11.87 5.41
C SER A 63 -0.64 12.05 6.54
N GLY A 64 -0.46 13.03 7.42
CA GLY A 64 -1.39 13.31 8.52
C GLY A 64 -1.66 14.81 8.65
N VAL A 65 -2.90 15.18 8.91
CA VAL A 65 -3.35 16.56 9.09
C VAL A 65 -4.33 16.71 10.26
N SER A 66 -4.08 17.69 11.13
CA SER A 66 -4.99 18.04 12.23
C SER A 66 -5.16 19.55 12.32
N LEU A 67 -6.36 20.03 12.66
CA LEU A 67 -6.70 21.45 12.71
C LEU A 67 -7.03 21.88 14.14
N SER A 68 -6.24 22.80 14.73
CA SER A 68 -6.62 23.52 15.97
C SER A 68 -5.55 24.55 16.43
N PRO A 69 -5.72 25.87 16.30
CA PRO A 69 -6.55 26.62 15.34
C PRO A 69 -5.89 26.75 13.94
N GLU A 70 -4.65 26.27 13.82
CA GLU A 70 -3.90 26.17 12.57
C GLU A 70 -3.78 24.70 12.16
N ILE A 71 -3.33 24.41 10.94
CA ILE A 71 -3.14 23.02 10.48
C ILE A 71 -1.78 22.52 10.90
N TYR A 72 -1.74 21.40 11.61
CA TYR A 72 -0.55 20.61 11.88
C TYR A 72 -0.41 19.49 10.85
N VAL A 73 0.80 19.25 10.39
CA VAL A 73 1.11 18.28 9.34
C VAL A 73 2.19 17.32 9.83
N ALA A 74 1.92 16.02 9.68
CA ALA A 74 2.94 14.98 9.70
C ALA A 74 3.50 14.83 8.28
N ASP A 75 4.73 15.31 8.10
CA ASP A 75 5.44 15.28 6.82
C ASP A 75 6.40 14.09 6.82
N SER A 76 5.98 12.99 6.20
CA SER A 76 6.46 11.65 6.55
C SER A 76 7.87 11.37 6.05
N GLU A 77 8.16 11.64 4.77
CA GLU A 77 9.51 11.38 4.20
C GLU A 77 10.55 12.32 4.80
N SER A 78 10.18 13.56 5.15
CA SER A 78 11.09 14.49 5.83
C SER A 78 11.25 14.21 7.32
N SER A 79 10.46 13.30 7.89
CA SER A 79 10.40 12.99 9.34
C SER A 79 10.21 14.25 10.19
N PHE A 80 9.24 15.07 9.78
CA PHE A 80 9.10 16.45 10.24
C PHE A 80 7.64 16.74 10.63
N ILE A 81 7.45 17.50 11.71
CA ILE A 81 6.13 18.01 12.12
C ILE A 81 6.10 19.52 11.88
N ARG A 82 5.06 19.99 11.18
CA ARG A 82 4.92 21.38 10.73
C ARG A 82 3.58 21.95 11.15
N ALA A 83 3.51 23.27 11.24
CA ALA A 83 2.25 24.02 11.33
C ALA A 83 2.10 24.92 10.10
N LEU A 84 0.87 25.16 9.65
CA LEU A 84 0.55 26.02 8.51
C LEU A 84 -0.17 27.30 8.94
N CYS A 85 0.26 28.43 8.39
CA CYS A 85 -0.48 29.68 8.52
C CYS A 85 -1.76 29.64 7.67
N MET A 86 -2.92 29.80 8.31
CA MET A 86 -4.22 29.73 7.66
C MET A 86 -4.44 30.84 6.61
N GLU A 87 -3.76 31.97 6.76
CA GLU A 87 -3.89 33.13 5.87
C GLU A 87 -3.01 33.01 4.62
N THR A 88 -1.76 32.57 4.78
CA THR A 88 -0.76 32.58 3.69
C THR A 88 -0.53 31.21 3.07
N GLY A 89 -0.95 30.14 3.74
CA GLY A 89 -0.59 28.76 3.41
C GLY A 89 0.90 28.46 3.59
N GLY A 90 1.67 29.33 4.25
CA GLY A 90 3.08 29.09 4.58
C GLY A 90 3.24 28.11 5.74
N SER A 91 4.31 27.32 5.75
CA SER A 91 4.63 26.42 6.87
C SER A 91 5.69 26.97 7.82
N ARG A 92 5.62 26.53 9.08
CA ARG A 92 6.62 26.76 10.11
C ARG A 92 7.02 25.46 10.78
N PHE A 93 8.29 25.42 11.21
CA PHE A 93 8.86 24.29 11.92
C PHE A 93 8.28 24.09 13.33
N LEU A 94 8.01 22.83 13.68
CA LEU A 94 7.75 22.41 15.06
C LEU A 94 8.83 21.48 15.59
N ALA A 95 9.02 20.30 15.01
CA ALA A 95 9.99 19.31 15.47
C ALA A 95 10.41 18.34 14.36
N GLY A 96 11.58 17.70 14.51
CA GLY A 96 12.06 16.68 13.57
C GLY A 96 12.93 17.18 12.41
N GLY A 97 13.39 16.22 11.60
CA GLY A 97 14.20 16.34 10.38
C GLY A 97 15.32 17.39 10.36
N ASP A 98 15.73 17.75 9.14
CA ASP A 98 16.83 18.67 8.87
C ASP A 98 16.34 20.10 8.62
N LEU A 99 16.73 21.04 9.48
CA LEU A 99 16.35 22.45 9.35
C LEU A 99 17.22 23.25 8.39
N ILE A 100 18.39 22.73 8.05
CA ILE A 100 19.43 23.46 7.34
C ILE A 100 19.37 23.14 5.85
N PHE A 101 19.22 21.84 5.52
CA PHE A 101 19.25 21.37 4.14
C PHE A 101 17.87 20.82 3.74
N ALA A 102 17.15 21.58 2.91
CA ALA A 102 15.80 21.23 2.49
C ALA A 102 15.74 19.92 1.69
N GLU A 103 16.83 19.55 1.01
CA GLU A 103 16.96 18.32 0.23
C GLU A 103 17.32 17.10 1.09
N ASN A 104 17.70 17.30 2.36
CA ASN A 104 18.03 16.19 3.25
C ASN A 104 16.77 15.60 3.90
N LEU A 105 16.23 14.55 3.27
CA LEU A 105 15.10 13.78 3.78
C LEU A 105 15.53 12.62 4.70
N PHE A 106 16.84 12.44 4.95
CA PHE A 106 17.38 11.27 5.65
C PHE A 106 17.74 11.55 7.11
N LYS A 107 17.29 12.68 7.69
CA LYS A 107 17.48 12.97 9.11
C LYS A 107 16.31 12.43 9.93
N PHE A 108 16.35 11.14 10.19
CA PHE A 108 15.36 10.40 10.99
C PHE A 108 16.02 9.62 12.13
N GLY A 109 15.19 9.07 13.02
CA GLY A 109 15.60 8.25 14.16
C GLY A 109 14.57 8.32 15.28
N ASP A 110 14.94 7.87 16.48
CA ASP A 110 14.07 7.90 17.66
C ASP A 110 14.75 8.66 18.80
N HIS A 111 14.45 9.95 18.91
CA HIS A 111 15.01 10.78 19.97
C HIS A 111 13.97 11.79 20.47
N ASP A 112 13.73 11.79 21.77
CA ASP A 112 12.88 12.78 22.44
C ASP A 112 13.71 14.04 22.73
N GLY A 113 13.08 15.21 22.80
CA GLY A 113 13.83 16.46 22.94
C GLY A 113 13.01 17.68 22.62
N ILE A 114 13.67 18.77 22.24
CA ILE A 114 13.00 20.01 21.87
C ILE A 114 13.31 20.37 20.42
N GLY A 115 12.27 20.59 19.61
CA GLY A 115 12.39 21.06 18.24
C GLY A 115 13.36 20.22 17.39
N SER A 116 14.55 20.77 17.10
CA SER A 116 15.55 20.17 16.20
C SER A 116 16.34 18.99 16.78
N GLU A 117 16.27 18.82 18.10
CA GLU A 117 16.85 17.67 18.80
C GLU A 117 16.00 16.41 18.64
N VAL A 118 14.72 16.58 18.30
CA VAL A 118 13.77 15.48 18.14
C VAL A 118 14.07 14.76 16.84
N LEU A 119 14.02 13.43 16.91
CA LEU A 119 14.01 12.58 15.72
C LEU A 119 12.73 11.75 15.70
N PHE A 120 12.07 11.77 14.55
CA PHE A 120 10.97 10.89 14.17
C PHE A 120 11.45 9.94 13.07
N GLN A 121 10.69 8.91 12.77
CA GLN A 121 10.90 8.03 11.64
C GLN A 121 9.56 7.74 10.97
N HIS A 122 9.35 8.38 9.81
CA HIS A 122 8.15 8.24 8.99
C HIS A 122 6.84 8.44 9.78
N PRO A 123 6.63 9.63 10.40
CA PRO A 123 5.38 9.89 11.11
C PRO A 123 4.21 9.97 10.12
N LEU A 124 3.16 9.19 10.35
CA LEU A 124 2.00 9.15 9.46
C LEU A 124 0.80 9.94 9.99
N GLY A 125 0.58 9.92 11.31
CA GLY A 125 -0.58 10.55 11.95
C GLY A 125 -0.21 11.71 12.85
N VAL A 126 -1.06 12.73 12.88
CA VAL A 126 -0.97 13.86 13.83
C VAL A 126 -2.35 14.23 14.33
N LEU A 127 -2.49 14.44 15.63
CA LEU A 127 -3.74 14.81 16.28
C LEU A 127 -3.49 15.96 17.27
N THR A 128 -4.31 16.99 17.20
CA THR A 128 -4.37 18.01 18.27
C THR A 128 -5.43 17.57 19.26
N GLY A 129 -5.02 17.22 20.49
CA GLY A 129 -5.93 16.79 21.54
C GLY A 129 -6.66 17.95 22.20
N GLY A 130 -7.81 17.68 22.82
CA GLY A 130 -8.56 18.68 23.60
C GLY A 130 -7.79 19.26 24.80
N ASP A 131 -6.68 18.64 25.20
CA ASP A 131 -5.74 19.13 26.22
C ASP A 131 -4.72 20.16 25.67
N GLY A 132 -4.80 20.48 24.38
CA GLY A 132 -3.90 21.41 23.70
C GLY A 132 -2.54 20.81 23.34
N GLN A 133 -2.33 19.51 23.54
CA GLN A 133 -1.12 18.80 23.12
C GLN A 133 -1.28 18.26 21.70
N ILE A 134 -0.16 18.00 21.04
CA ILE A 134 -0.13 17.34 19.74
C ILE A 134 0.39 15.91 19.94
N TYR A 135 -0.37 14.94 19.46
CA TYR A 135 0.00 13.53 19.45
C TYR A 135 0.45 13.15 18.05
N ILE A 136 1.55 12.43 17.95
CA ILE A 136 2.17 12.01 16.69
C ILE A 136 2.28 10.50 16.67
N ALA A 137 1.77 9.87 15.61
CA ALA A 137 2.03 8.46 15.33
C ALA A 137 3.37 8.38 14.61
N ASP A 138 4.41 8.06 15.37
CA ASP A 138 5.76 7.91 14.89
C ASP A 138 5.96 6.47 14.41
N SER A 139 5.49 6.22 13.19
CA SER A 139 5.05 4.90 12.73
C SER A 139 6.19 3.89 12.70
N TYR A 140 7.33 4.23 12.09
CA TYR A 140 8.46 3.29 12.00
C TYR A 140 9.25 3.18 13.30
N ASN A 141 9.07 4.11 14.24
CA ASN A 141 9.54 3.96 15.61
C ASN A 141 8.54 3.21 16.51
N HIS A 142 7.39 2.79 15.98
CA HIS A 142 6.36 2.03 16.70
C HIS A 142 5.93 2.70 18.01
N LYS A 143 5.80 4.03 17.97
CA LYS A 143 5.53 4.87 19.14
C LYS A 143 4.45 5.88 18.86
N ILE A 144 3.76 6.27 19.93
CA ILE A 144 3.04 7.53 19.96
C ILE A 144 3.90 8.52 20.73
N LYS A 145 4.20 9.66 20.13
CA LYS A 145 4.88 10.78 20.78
C LYS A 145 3.85 11.87 21.10
N ARG A 146 4.11 12.63 22.16
CA ARG A 146 3.32 13.80 22.57
C ARG A 146 4.22 15.02 22.52
N MET A 147 3.70 16.10 21.96
CA MET A 147 4.37 17.37 21.77
C MET A 147 3.57 18.50 22.41
N ASP A 148 4.25 19.32 23.19
CA ASP A 148 3.75 20.64 23.59
C ASP A 148 4.04 21.62 22.44
N PRO A 149 3.02 22.19 21.76
CA PRO A 149 3.22 23.10 20.64
C PRO A 149 3.91 24.42 21.02
N LEU A 150 3.82 24.86 22.28
CA LEU A 150 4.42 26.12 22.75
C LEU A 150 5.91 25.95 23.02
N SER A 151 6.28 24.94 23.82
CA SER A 151 7.69 24.68 24.13
C SER A 151 8.41 23.88 23.04
N ARG A 152 7.67 23.25 22.12
CA ARG A 152 8.15 22.29 21.10
C ARG A 152 8.85 21.08 21.70
N ARG A 153 8.58 20.77 22.98
CA ARG A 153 9.09 19.58 23.64
C ARG A 153 8.28 18.37 23.19
N VAL A 154 8.98 17.34 22.75
CA VAL A 154 8.43 16.05 22.35
C VAL A 154 8.92 14.99 23.30
N SER A 155 8.02 14.12 23.76
CA SER A 155 8.37 12.92 24.52
C SER A 155 7.56 11.71 24.06
N THR A 156 8.13 10.53 24.24
CA THR A 156 7.43 9.26 24.04
C THR A 156 6.24 9.20 25.00
N PHE A 157 5.05 8.95 24.46
CA PHE A 157 3.81 8.84 25.21
C PHE A 157 3.38 7.38 25.36
N ALA A 158 3.53 6.58 24.31
CA ALA A 158 3.24 5.15 24.33
C ALA A 158 4.17 4.39 23.37
N GLY A 159 4.41 3.11 23.66
CA GLY A 159 5.22 2.22 22.82
C GLY A 159 6.67 2.07 23.31
N THR A 160 7.21 0.87 23.14
CA THR A 160 8.58 0.50 23.57
C THR A 160 9.64 0.61 22.45
N ALA A 161 9.28 1.12 21.27
CA ALA A 161 10.05 1.03 20.02
C ALA A 161 10.25 -0.38 19.45
N LYS A 162 9.77 -1.43 20.12
CA LYS A 162 9.74 -2.78 19.56
C LYS A 162 8.36 -3.07 18.96
N ALA A 163 8.33 -3.32 17.66
CA ALA A 163 7.14 -3.80 16.96
C ALA A 163 6.52 -4.99 17.69
N GLY A 164 5.19 -4.97 17.85
CA GLY A 164 4.46 -6.09 18.39
C GLY A 164 3.10 -5.71 18.93
N PHE A 165 2.53 -6.63 19.71
CA PHE A 165 1.20 -6.51 20.28
C PHE A 165 1.24 -6.81 21.78
N LYS A 166 1.14 -5.75 22.60
CA LYS A 166 1.09 -5.85 24.05
C LYS A 166 0.35 -4.65 24.63
N ASP A 167 -0.73 -4.92 25.37
CA ASP A 167 -1.48 -3.94 26.14
C ASP A 167 -0.83 -3.64 27.51
N GLY A 168 -1.38 -2.65 28.22
CA GLY A 168 -1.00 -2.26 29.58
C GLY A 168 -0.48 -0.82 29.63
N ALA A 169 0.32 -0.50 30.67
CA ALA A 169 0.89 0.84 30.85
C ALA A 169 1.52 1.38 29.55
N ALA A 170 1.18 2.60 29.15
CA ALA A 170 1.45 3.11 27.80
C ALA A 170 2.93 2.98 27.38
N LEU A 171 3.87 3.31 28.28
CA LEU A 171 5.32 3.20 28.03
C LEU A 171 5.87 1.75 28.00
N ALA A 172 5.11 0.78 28.50
CA ALA A 172 5.46 -0.64 28.50
C ALA A 172 4.69 -1.44 27.43
N SER A 173 3.78 -0.77 26.70
CA SER A 173 2.96 -1.35 25.65
C SER A 173 3.71 -1.48 24.32
N GLN A 174 3.22 -2.33 23.43
CA GLN A 174 3.77 -2.51 22.09
C GLN A 174 2.71 -2.15 21.03
N LEU A 175 3.20 -1.43 20.02
CA LEU A 175 2.51 -1.01 18.81
C LEU A 175 3.28 -1.59 17.61
N SER A 176 2.65 -1.65 16.44
CA SER A 176 3.32 -2.02 15.20
C SER A 176 2.86 -1.09 14.09
N GLU A 177 3.72 -0.14 13.73
CA GLU A 177 3.43 0.87 12.69
C GLU A 177 2.06 1.54 12.86
N PRO A 178 1.83 2.26 13.97
CA PRO A 178 0.59 3.01 14.13
C PRO A 178 0.50 4.03 12.99
N SER A 179 -0.57 3.98 12.20
CA SER A 179 -0.68 4.86 11.02
C SER A 179 -1.42 6.16 11.32
N ASP A 180 -2.22 6.19 12.38
CA ASP A 180 -3.04 7.36 12.71
C ASP A 180 -3.46 7.41 14.20
N ILE A 181 -3.97 8.57 14.64
CA ILE A 181 -4.47 8.85 15.97
C ILE A 181 -5.72 9.73 15.87
N VAL A 182 -6.83 9.32 16.50
CA VAL A 182 -8.00 10.20 16.67
C VAL A 182 -8.44 10.25 18.14
N GLU A 183 -9.08 11.36 18.53
CA GLU A 183 -9.69 11.46 19.85
C GLU A 183 -10.93 10.54 19.86
N ALA A 184 -10.95 9.55 20.79
CA ALA A 184 -11.85 8.39 20.85
C ALA A 184 -11.46 7.09 20.09
N GLY A 185 -10.23 6.96 19.55
CA GLY A 185 -9.68 5.68 19.08
C GLY A 185 -8.38 5.81 18.25
N LYS A 186 -7.58 4.76 18.12
CA LYS A 186 -6.37 4.73 17.26
C LYS A 186 -6.43 3.58 16.29
N ALA A 187 -5.89 3.75 15.08
CA ALA A 187 -5.69 2.67 14.12
C ALA A 187 -4.29 2.04 14.28
N ASP A 188 -4.24 0.76 14.66
CA ASP A 188 -3.01 -0.05 14.72
C ASP A 188 -2.99 -0.99 13.51
N THR A 189 -2.62 -0.41 12.37
CA THR A 189 -2.92 -0.90 11.03
C THR A 189 -2.26 -2.23 10.73
N HIS A 190 -1.03 -2.47 11.20
CA HIS A 190 -0.34 -3.75 11.01
C HIS A 190 -0.77 -4.85 11.99
N ASN A 191 -1.42 -4.49 13.10
CA ASN A 191 -2.09 -5.46 13.97
C ASN A 191 -3.56 -5.72 13.56
N SER A 192 -4.10 -4.99 12.57
CA SER A 192 -5.51 -5.05 12.16
C SER A 192 -6.50 -4.76 13.31
N LEU A 193 -6.10 -3.90 14.26
CA LEU A 193 -6.86 -3.60 15.49
C LEU A 193 -7.06 -2.09 15.67
N ILE A 194 -8.10 -1.73 16.42
CA ILE A 194 -8.26 -0.39 16.98
C ILE A 194 -7.75 -0.42 18.41
N ARG A 195 -6.77 0.43 18.74
CA ARG A 195 -6.23 0.57 20.09
C ARG A 195 -6.71 1.90 20.65
N TYR A 196 -6.94 2.03 21.95
CA TYR A 196 -7.25 3.32 22.55
C TYR A 196 -6.36 3.56 23.77
N LEU A 197 -6.05 4.84 24.02
CA LEU A 197 -5.39 5.25 25.25
C LEU A 197 -6.45 5.70 26.23
N ASP A 198 -6.53 5.05 27.38
CA ASP A 198 -7.30 5.59 28.49
C ASP A 198 -6.46 6.63 29.22
N LEU A 199 -6.95 7.87 29.22
CA LEU A 199 -6.32 9.01 29.89
C LEU A 199 -7.00 9.37 31.22
N ASN A 200 -8.07 8.66 31.61
CA ASN A 200 -8.80 8.93 32.86
C ASN A 200 -8.07 8.39 34.10
N GLU A 201 -7.16 7.44 33.90
CA GLU A 201 -6.33 6.86 34.96
C GLU A 201 -5.13 7.77 35.28
N GLU A 202 -4.60 7.69 36.51
CA GLU A 202 -3.43 8.47 36.93
C GLU A 202 -2.20 8.26 36.02
N LYS A 203 -2.14 7.12 35.31
CA LYS A 203 -1.16 6.82 34.29
C LYS A 203 -1.87 6.32 33.03
N PRO A 204 -1.49 6.81 31.84
CA PRO A 204 -2.13 6.39 30.61
C PRO A 204 -1.88 4.89 30.34
N GLU A 205 -2.94 4.18 29.97
CA GLU A 205 -2.89 2.77 29.58
C GLU A 205 -3.29 2.60 28.12
N LEU A 206 -2.60 1.70 27.40
CA LEU A 206 -2.96 1.29 26.06
C LEU A 206 -3.80 0.02 26.13
N CYS A 207 -5.00 0.09 25.56
CA CYS A 207 -5.97 -0.99 25.54
C CYS A 207 -6.39 -1.31 24.10
N THR A 208 -6.86 -2.54 23.88
CA THR A 208 -7.47 -2.95 22.61
C THR A 208 -8.98 -2.78 22.67
N LEU A 209 -9.57 -2.14 21.67
CA LEU A 209 -11.03 -2.00 21.57
C LEU A 209 -11.65 -3.35 21.16
N GLU A 210 -12.40 -3.99 22.06
CA GLU A 210 -13.22 -5.15 21.73
C GLU A 210 -14.49 -4.72 20.99
N LEU A 211 -14.56 -4.98 19.68
CA LEU A 211 -15.78 -4.78 18.90
C LEU A 211 -16.81 -5.88 19.20
N LYS A 212 -17.68 -5.64 20.18
CA LYS A 212 -18.78 -6.56 20.56
C LYS A 212 -20.01 -6.34 19.69
N GLY A 213 -20.66 -7.42 19.30
CA GLY A 213 -21.92 -7.36 18.53
C GLY A 213 -21.74 -7.07 17.03
N VAL A 214 -20.51 -6.86 16.57
CA VAL A 214 -20.19 -6.82 15.15
C VAL A 214 -19.78 -8.23 14.75
N GLN A 215 -20.64 -8.95 14.01
CA GLN A 215 -20.19 -10.18 13.40
C GLN A 215 -19.10 -9.82 12.40
N PRO A 216 -17.91 -10.47 12.45
CA PRO A 216 -16.96 -10.37 11.36
C PRO A 216 -17.75 -10.62 10.07
N PRO A 217 -17.57 -9.80 9.02
CA PRO A 217 -18.19 -10.11 7.75
C PRO A 217 -17.87 -11.57 7.46
N LEU A 218 -18.93 -12.37 7.23
CA LEU A 218 -18.76 -13.76 6.85
C LEU A 218 -17.63 -13.76 5.82
N PRO A 219 -16.56 -14.56 6.02
CA PRO A 219 -15.52 -14.64 5.02
C PRO A 219 -16.28 -14.82 3.73
N LYS A 220 -16.15 -13.85 2.81
CA LYS A 220 -16.75 -14.03 1.49
C LYS A 220 -16.32 -15.42 1.10
N SER A 221 -17.25 -16.27 0.66
CA SER A 221 -16.79 -17.48 -0.02
C SER A 221 -15.72 -16.99 -0.97
N ARG A 222 -14.63 -17.74 -1.12
CA ARG A 222 -13.60 -17.37 -2.09
C ARG A 222 -14.18 -17.47 -3.52
N SER A 223 -15.35 -16.90 -3.82
CA SER A 223 -15.61 -16.22 -5.07
C SER A 223 -14.53 -15.15 -5.17
N LEU A 224 -13.40 -15.60 -5.72
CA LEU A 224 -12.22 -14.85 -6.13
C LEU A 224 -12.67 -13.41 -6.41
N MET A 225 -12.33 -12.52 -5.48
CA MET A 225 -12.64 -11.10 -5.65
C MET A 225 -11.79 -10.65 -6.83
N ARG A 226 -12.45 -10.68 -7.99
CA ARG A 226 -11.98 -10.36 -9.33
C ARG A 226 -11.04 -9.15 -9.30
N LEU A 227 -9.75 -9.41 -9.23
CA LEU A 227 -8.83 -8.67 -10.06
C LEU A 227 -9.23 -9.09 -11.48
N ARG A 228 -10.06 -8.29 -12.15
CA ARG A 228 -9.98 -8.25 -13.61
C ARG A 228 -8.54 -7.85 -13.88
N THR A 229 -7.66 -8.84 -14.07
CA THR A 229 -6.36 -8.67 -14.69
C THR A 229 -6.69 -8.11 -16.06
N GLN A 230 -6.73 -6.78 -16.16
CA GLN A 230 -6.84 -6.11 -17.43
C GLN A 230 -5.70 -6.66 -18.28
N SER A 231 -6.05 -7.40 -19.32
CA SER A 231 -5.14 -7.79 -20.37
C SER A 231 -4.47 -6.50 -20.85
N SER A 232 -3.21 -6.28 -20.47
CA SER A 232 -2.41 -5.22 -21.06
C SER A 232 -2.21 -5.54 -22.54
N ALA A 233 -1.95 -4.53 -23.37
CA ALA A 233 -1.74 -4.70 -24.81
C ALA A 233 -0.59 -5.67 -25.17
N GLU A 234 0.23 -6.10 -24.20
CA GLU A 234 1.33 -7.06 -24.36
C GLU A 234 0.99 -8.50 -23.94
N THR A 235 -0.25 -8.81 -23.57
CA THR A 235 -0.62 -10.16 -23.11
C THR A 235 -0.58 -11.16 -24.26
N LYS A 236 0.25 -12.20 -24.14
CA LYS A 236 0.34 -13.27 -25.15
C LYS A 236 -0.69 -14.36 -24.83
N THR A 237 -1.60 -14.62 -25.75
CA THR A 237 -2.67 -15.63 -25.57
C THR A 237 -2.36 -16.86 -26.40
N VAL A 238 -2.38 -18.04 -25.77
CA VAL A 238 -2.17 -19.35 -26.38
C VAL A 238 -3.47 -20.13 -26.29
N THR A 239 -4.12 -20.37 -27.43
CA THR A 239 -5.34 -21.17 -27.48
C THR A 239 -4.99 -22.65 -27.56
N VAL A 240 -5.56 -23.45 -26.66
CA VAL A 240 -5.36 -24.90 -26.60
C VAL A 240 -6.72 -25.62 -26.65
N ASP A 241 -6.76 -26.75 -27.34
CA ASP A 241 -7.91 -27.64 -27.34
C ASP A 241 -7.86 -28.56 -26.12
N GLY A 242 -8.86 -28.44 -25.26
CA GLY A 242 -8.99 -29.22 -24.03
C GLY A 242 -9.65 -30.59 -24.23
N GLY A 243 -10.13 -30.90 -25.44
CA GLY A 243 -10.82 -32.16 -25.69
C GLY A 243 -12.16 -32.27 -24.97
N SER A 244 -12.59 -33.51 -24.69
CA SER A 244 -13.94 -33.83 -24.18
C SER A 244 -13.95 -34.73 -22.93
N SER A 245 -12.78 -35.04 -22.35
CA SER A 245 -12.67 -35.96 -21.20
C SER A 245 -13.11 -35.30 -19.90
N LYS A 246 -14.02 -35.86 -19.11
CA LYS A 246 -14.54 -35.22 -17.87
C LYS A 246 -13.50 -34.92 -16.78
N GLU A 247 -12.36 -35.61 -16.82
CA GLU A 247 -11.31 -35.53 -15.82
C GLU A 247 -9.95 -35.81 -16.46
N GLY A 248 -8.92 -35.11 -16.01
CA GLY A 248 -7.58 -35.27 -16.54
C GLY A 248 -6.60 -34.27 -15.96
N ASN A 249 -5.43 -34.19 -16.59
CA ASN A 249 -4.33 -33.35 -16.12
C ASN A 249 -3.95 -32.32 -17.19
N LEU A 250 -3.69 -31.08 -16.75
CA LEU A 250 -3.03 -30.05 -17.56
C LEU A 250 -1.57 -29.94 -17.09
N SER A 251 -0.63 -30.29 -17.97
CA SER A 251 0.79 -30.07 -17.73
C SER A 251 1.20 -28.75 -18.35
N LEU A 252 1.35 -27.71 -17.52
CA LEU A 252 1.89 -26.42 -17.90
C LEU A 252 3.41 -26.53 -18.01
N LYS A 253 3.96 -26.11 -19.16
CA LYS A 253 5.39 -26.08 -19.46
C LYS A 253 5.77 -24.76 -20.10
N ILE A 254 6.38 -23.88 -19.32
CA ILE A 254 6.89 -22.60 -19.80
C ILE A 254 8.41 -22.70 -19.83
N SER A 255 9.02 -22.39 -20.97
CA SER A 255 10.48 -22.35 -21.10
C SER A 255 10.96 -20.93 -21.37
N VAL A 256 12.12 -20.60 -20.81
CA VAL A 256 12.83 -19.34 -21.06
C VAL A 256 13.79 -19.49 -22.26
N PRO A 257 14.15 -18.39 -22.95
CA PRO A 257 15.13 -18.43 -24.04
C PRO A 257 16.53 -18.86 -23.57
N ASP A 258 17.37 -19.27 -24.52
CA ASP A 258 18.77 -19.59 -24.26
C ASP A 258 19.51 -18.42 -23.57
N GLY A 259 20.21 -18.73 -22.48
CA GLY A 259 20.92 -17.74 -21.65
C GLY A 259 20.06 -17.03 -20.61
N TYR A 260 18.78 -17.38 -20.49
CA TYR A 260 17.89 -16.89 -19.43
C TYR A 260 17.60 -17.98 -18.40
N HIS A 261 17.24 -17.55 -17.19
CA HIS A 261 16.74 -18.40 -16.12
C HIS A 261 15.54 -17.73 -15.43
N PHE A 262 14.71 -18.51 -14.75
CA PHE A 262 13.64 -17.95 -13.90
C PHE A 262 14.23 -17.14 -12.75
N SER A 263 13.59 -16.03 -12.38
CA SER A 263 14.07 -15.16 -11.30
C SER A 263 14.05 -15.89 -9.95
N LYS A 264 15.11 -15.68 -9.16
CA LYS A 264 15.21 -16.19 -7.78
C LYS A 264 14.62 -15.23 -6.76
N GLU A 265 14.61 -13.92 -7.04
CA GLU A 265 14.02 -12.92 -6.13
C GLU A 265 12.52 -12.74 -6.33
N ALA A 266 12.01 -12.89 -7.56
CA ALA A 266 10.60 -12.75 -7.89
C ALA A 266 10.02 -14.08 -8.39
N GLN A 267 9.16 -14.70 -7.57
CA GLN A 267 8.55 -15.99 -7.92
C GLN A 267 7.47 -15.84 -9.00
N SER A 268 7.59 -16.64 -10.05
CA SER A 268 6.59 -16.77 -11.11
C SER A 268 5.34 -17.48 -10.58
N ARG A 269 4.16 -17.01 -10.98
CA ARG A 269 2.87 -17.48 -10.46
C ARG A 269 1.82 -17.67 -11.54
N TYR A 270 0.84 -18.52 -11.27
CA TYR A 270 -0.30 -18.73 -12.14
C TYR A 270 -1.64 -18.63 -11.39
N THR A 271 -2.71 -18.33 -12.12
CA THR A 271 -4.09 -18.31 -11.64
C THR A 271 -5.00 -18.89 -12.72
N VAL A 272 -6.03 -19.63 -12.32
CA VAL A 272 -6.98 -20.28 -13.22
C VAL A 272 -8.37 -19.64 -13.09
N GLU A 273 -9.01 -19.39 -14.22
CA GLU A 273 -10.40 -18.94 -14.32
C GLU A 273 -11.18 -19.88 -15.24
N LEU A 274 -12.46 -20.10 -14.94
CA LEU A 274 -13.37 -20.88 -15.78
C LEU A 274 -14.47 -19.96 -16.29
N GLU A 275 -14.90 -20.16 -17.53
CA GLU A 275 -16.04 -19.48 -18.12
C GLU A 275 -16.94 -20.52 -18.80
N PRO A 276 -18.16 -20.79 -18.30
CA PRO A 276 -18.80 -20.25 -17.08
C PRO A 276 -18.18 -20.73 -15.74
N ASP A 277 -18.31 -19.94 -14.67
CA ASP A 277 -17.67 -20.16 -13.37
C ASP A 277 -18.13 -21.44 -12.61
N ASP A 278 -19.26 -22.04 -12.99
CA ASP A 278 -19.93 -23.14 -12.27
C ASP A 278 -19.87 -24.51 -12.99
N VAL A 279 -19.10 -24.61 -14.08
CA VAL A 279 -19.02 -25.82 -14.91
C VAL A 279 -18.14 -26.93 -14.35
N GLY A 280 -17.17 -26.60 -13.50
CA GLY A 280 -16.18 -27.54 -12.98
C GLY A 280 -15.12 -26.91 -12.09
N VAL A 281 -14.03 -27.64 -11.87
CA VAL A 281 -12.86 -27.21 -11.11
C VAL A 281 -11.57 -27.55 -11.84
N ILE A 282 -10.59 -26.65 -11.75
CA ILE A 282 -9.20 -26.90 -12.11
C ILE A 282 -8.36 -26.58 -10.87
N GLU A 283 -7.69 -27.58 -10.33
CA GLU A 283 -6.93 -27.48 -9.09
C GLU A 283 -5.44 -27.80 -9.29
N PRO A 284 -4.53 -27.04 -8.66
CA PRO A 284 -4.79 -25.85 -7.85
C PRO A 284 -5.29 -24.66 -8.69
N ALA A 285 -6.22 -23.86 -8.15
CA ALA A 285 -6.74 -22.68 -8.84
C ALA A 285 -5.72 -21.52 -8.91
N GLU A 286 -4.70 -21.56 -8.06
CA GLU A 286 -3.56 -20.64 -8.05
C GLU A 286 -2.32 -21.34 -7.50
N GLY A 287 -1.14 -20.86 -7.87
CA GLY A 287 0.12 -21.39 -7.35
C GLY A 287 1.36 -20.76 -7.98
N TYR A 288 2.51 -21.36 -7.66
CA TYR A 288 3.81 -20.96 -8.19
C TYR A 288 4.26 -21.88 -9.32
N ILE A 289 4.98 -21.31 -10.27
CA ILE A 289 5.62 -22.05 -11.36
C ILE A 289 6.99 -22.53 -10.87
N SER A 290 7.32 -23.81 -11.10
CA SER A 290 8.60 -24.39 -10.63
C SER A 290 9.81 -23.71 -11.29
N ALA A 291 11.01 -23.93 -10.75
CA ALA A 291 12.25 -23.41 -11.33
C ALA A 291 12.53 -23.97 -12.73
N GLU A 292 11.94 -25.11 -13.06
CA GLU A 292 11.97 -25.78 -14.37
C GLU A 292 10.83 -25.31 -15.28
N GLY A 293 9.98 -24.39 -14.82
CA GLY A 293 8.88 -23.84 -15.61
C GLY A 293 7.67 -24.77 -15.70
N THR A 294 7.53 -25.72 -14.78
CA THR A 294 6.48 -26.76 -14.85
C THR A 294 5.43 -26.62 -13.75
N VAL A 295 4.17 -26.89 -14.10
CA VAL A 295 3.06 -27.05 -13.14
C VAL A 295 2.15 -28.18 -13.62
N LEU A 296 1.67 -29.01 -12.69
CA LEU A 296 0.64 -30.01 -12.96
C LEU A 296 -0.67 -29.55 -12.32
N LEU A 297 -1.69 -29.34 -13.14
CA LEU A 297 -3.05 -29.04 -12.72
C LEU A 297 -3.92 -30.27 -12.99
N HIS A 298 -4.94 -30.45 -12.17
CA HIS A 298 -5.94 -31.47 -12.34
C HIS A 298 -7.28 -30.80 -12.61
N TYR A 299 -7.97 -31.22 -13.68
CA TYR A 299 -9.28 -30.69 -14.00
C TYR A 299 -10.34 -31.76 -13.84
N LYS A 300 -11.52 -31.34 -13.40
CA LYS A 300 -12.70 -32.19 -13.30
C LYS A 300 -13.94 -31.31 -13.49
N TRP A 301 -14.84 -31.69 -14.38
CA TRP A 301 -16.06 -30.92 -14.61
C TRP A 301 -17.32 -31.78 -14.56
N SER A 302 -18.42 -31.15 -14.17
CA SER A 302 -19.70 -31.81 -13.84
C SER A 302 -20.81 -31.49 -14.86
N SER A 303 -20.62 -30.47 -15.69
CA SER A 303 -21.57 -30.04 -16.73
C SER A 303 -21.26 -30.68 -18.09
N PRO A 304 -22.28 -31.06 -18.89
CA PRO A 304 -22.07 -31.54 -20.26
C PRO A 304 -21.81 -30.41 -21.27
N SER A 305 -21.90 -29.14 -20.86
CA SER A 305 -21.73 -27.97 -21.73
C SER A 305 -20.27 -27.60 -21.91
N ALA A 306 -19.91 -27.22 -23.15
CA ALA A 306 -18.62 -26.62 -23.48
C ALA A 306 -18.29 -25.42 -22.58
N PHE A 307 -17.02 -25.31 -22.21
CA PHE A 307 -16.50 -24.24 -21.37
C PHE A 307 -15.05 -23.92 -21.69
N THR A 308 -14.58 -22.76 -21.26
CA THR A 308 -13.21 -22.32 -21.45
C THR A 308 -12.51 -22.18 -20.10
N GLY A 309 -11.36 -22.83 -19.93
CA GLY A 309 -10.44 -22.59 -18.83
C GLY A 309 -9.34 -21.63 -19.25
N ARG A 310 -9.21 -20.49 -18.56
CA ARG A 310 -8.12 -19.53 -18.77
C ARG A 310 -7.07 -19.69 -17.67
N ILE A 311 -5.81 -19.89 -18.03
CA ILE A 311 -4.70 -19.97 -17.08
C ILE A 311 -3.78 -18.78 -17.33
N PHE A 312 -3.76 -17.85 -16.38
CA PHE A 312 -2.94 -16.65 -16.40
C PHE A 312 -1.61 -16.91 -15.73
N CYS A 313 -0.52 -16.83 -16.48
CA CYS A 313 0.83 -17.04 -16.01
C CYS A 313 1.60 -15.72 -16.01
N LYS A 314 2.01 -15.27 -14.83
CA LYS A 314 2.93 -14.14 -14.68
C LYS A 314 4.34 -14.69 -14.44
N VAL A 315 5.20 -14.54 -15.44
CA VAL A 315 6.50 -15.19 -15.47
C VAL A 315 7.61 -14.15 -15.36
N TYR A 316 8.53 -14.35 -14.41
CA TYR A 316 9.71 -13.53 -14.18
C TYR A 316 10.97 -14.30 -14.58
N TYR A 317 11.78 -13.71 -15.46
CA TYR A 317 12.98 -14.34 -15.99
C TYR A 317 14.09 -13.30 -16.23
N CYS A 318 15.34 -13.75 -16.13
CA CYS A 318 16.52 -12.89 -16.14
C CYS A 318 17.61 -13.54 -16.98
N LYS A 319 18.44 -12.72 -17.63
CA LYS A 319 19.71 -13.16 -18.22
C LYS A 319 20.78 -13.10 -17.14
N GLU A 320 21.77 -14.00 -17.17
CA GLU A 320 22.90 -13.93 -16.23
C GLU A 320 23.50 -12.51 -16.20
N ASP A 321 23.55 -11.92 -15.01
CA ASP A 321 24.03 -10.55 -14.72
C ASP A 321 23.22 -9.36 -15.31
N ASP A 322 21.95 -9.56 -15.68
CA ASP A 322 21.08 -8.50 -16.23
C ASP A 322 19.77 -8.31 -15.43
N VAL A 323 19.04 -7.23 -15.73
CA VAL A 323 17.76 -6.88 -15.09
C VAL A 323 16.69 -7.93 -15.40
N CYS A 324 16.02 -8.44 -14.37
CA CYS A 324 14.89 -9.34 -14.53
C CYS A 324 13.68 -8.64 -15.18
N VAL A 325 13.08 -9.32 -16.14
CA VAL A 325 11.87 -8.86 -16.85
C VAL A 325 10.69 -9.76 -16.50
N PHE A 326 9.47 -9.31 -16.82
CA PHE A 326 8.27 -10.14 -16.70
C PHE A 326 7.45 -10.17 -18.00
N GLU A 327 6.79 -11.29 -18.22
CA GLU A 327 5.83 -11.50 -19.32
C GLU A 327 4.55 -12.13 -18.77
N LEU A 328 3.41 -11.73 -19.35
CA LEU A 328 2.10 -12.28 -19.02
C LEU A 328 1.65 -13.18 -20.18
N VAL A 329 1.48 -14.47 -19.89
CA VAL A 329 1.04 -15.49 -20.85
C VAL A 329 -0.30 -16.03 -20.38
N VAL A 330 -1.29 -16.13 -21.27
CA VAL A 330 -2.61 -16.66 -20.97
C VAL A 330 -2.85 -17.89 -21.83
N PHE A 331 -3.14 -19.04 -21.21
CA PHE A 331 -3.60 -20.23 -21.93
C PHE A 331 -5.12 -20.28 -21.91
N GLU A 332 -5.76 -20.25 -23.08
CA GLU A 332 -7.20 -20.45 -23.22
C GLU A 332 -7.49 -21.88 -23.68
N VAL A 333 -7.86 -22.74 -22.73
CA VAL A 333 -8.16 -24.15 -22.95
C VAL A 333 -9.65 -24.33 -23.20
N HIS A 334 -10.01 -24.71 -24.42
CA HIS A 334 -11.41 -24.87 -24.83
C HIS A 334 -11.84 -26.32 -24.71
N PHE A 335 -12.78 -26.61 -23.83
CA PHE A 335 -13.33 -27.94 -23.61
C PHE A 335 -14.66 -28.10 -24.35
N ARG A 336 -14.85 -29.22 -25.03
CA ARG A 336 -16.00 -29.52 -25.89
C ARG A 336 -17.01 -30.44 -25.19
N ASP A 337 -18.23 -30.45 -25.74
CA ASP A 337 -19.30 -31.33 -25.27
C ASP A 337 -18.88 -32.82 -25.32
N GLU A 338 -19.45 -33.59 -24.39
CA GLU A 338 -19.07 -34.98 -24.10
C GLU A 338 -19.07 -35.88 -25.35
N VAL A 339 -17.94 -36.56 -25.58
CA VAL A 339 -17.86 -37.75 -26.44
C VAL A 339 -17.46 -38.91 -25.54
N SER A 340 -18.19 -40.02 -25.64
CA SER A 340 -18.14 -41.19 -24.77
C SER A 340 -16.80 -41.94 -24.87
N ASP A 341 -15.73 -41.37 -24.35
CA ASP A 341 -14.45 -42.06 -24.21
C ASP A 341 -13.85 -41.79 -22.83
N SER A 342 -13.74 -42.85 -22.04
CA SER A 342 -13.39 -42.83 -20.61
C SER A 342 -11.87 -42.83 -20.39
N SER A 343 -11.13 -42.00 -21.13
CA SER A 343 -9.68 -41.85 -20.95
C SER A 343 -9.34 -40.57 -20.20
N LEU A 344 -8.37 -40.66 -19.27
CA LEU A 344 -7.76 -39.50 -18.63
C LEU A 344 -7.10 -38.65 -19.72
N GLY A 345 -7.64 -37.44 -19.93
CA GLY A 345 -7.07 -36.51 -20.91
C GLY A 345 -5.83 -35.83 -20.35
N GLU A 346 -4.64 -36.15 -20.87
CA GLU A 346 -3.41 -35.41 -20.57
C GLU A 346 -3.19 -34.33 -21.63
N ILE A 347 -3.25 -33.06 -21.21
CA ILE A 347 -3.12 -31.91 -22.10
C ILE A 347 -1.85 -31.16 -21.71
N THR A 348 -0.96 -30.91 -22.67
CA THR A 348 0.25 -30.12 -22.44
C THR A 348 0.05 -28.68 -22.91
N LEU A 349 0.27 -27.74 -22.01
CA LEU A 349 0.22 -26.29 -22.25
C LEU A 349 1.66 -25.78 -22.35
N ALA A 350 2.20 -25.70 -23.56
CA ALA A 350 3.60 -25.32 -23.78
C ALA A 350 3.73 -23.89 -24.34
N TYR A 351 4.65 -23.10 -23.78
CA TYR A 351 5.01 -21.79 -24.33
C TYR A 351 6.50 -21.48 -24.09
N VAL A 352 7.13 -20.87 -25.10
CA VAL A 352 8.51 -20.37 -25.00
C VAL A 352 8.44 -18.85 -24.92
N LEU A 353 8.96 -18.27 -23.84
CA LEU A 353 9.02 -16.82 -23.65
C LEU A 353 9.88 -16.16 -24.74
N GLU A 354 9.58 -14.92 -25.08
CA GLU A 354 10.38 -14.15 -26.04
C GLU A 354 11.49 -13.36 -25.31
N PRO A 355 12.70 -13.22 -25.88
CA PRO A 355 13.72 -12.35 -25.29
C PRO A 355 13.24 -10.89 -25.29
N LYS A 356 12.96 -10.32 -24.11
CA LYS A 356 12.73 -8.89 -23.98
C LYS A 356 14.07 -8.20 -23.73
N THR A 357 14.52 -7.40 -24.71
CA THR A 357 15.57 -6.41 -24.45
C THR A 357 14.97 -5.34 -23.54
N PRO A 358 15.70 -4.84 -22.52
CA PRO A 358 15.24 -3.70 -21.73
C PRO A 358 15.00 -2.52 -22.68
N SER A 359 13.74 -2.27 -23.02
CA SER A 359 13.37 -1.11 -23.83
C SER A 359 13.30 0.09 -22.90
N GLY A 360 14.25 1.02 -23.08
CA GLY A 360 14.16 2.36 -22.52
C GLY A 360 15.11 2.64 -21.36
N GLY A 361 16.41 2.75 -21.67
CA GLY A 361 17.17 3.82 -21.03
C GLY A 361 16.52 5.15 -21.44
N PHE A 362 16.03 5.93 -20.47
CA PHE A 362 15.69 7.33 -20.71
C PHE A 362 16.95 8.03 -21.24
N GLN A 363 17.05 8.22 -22.56
CA GLN A 363 17.93 9.22 -23.12
C GLN A 363 17.38 10.58 -22.67
N LEU A 364 18.02 11.17 -21.66
CA LEU A 364 17.92 12.59 -21.39
C LEU A 364 18.23 13.34 -22.70
N PRO A 365 17.36 14.25 -23.17
CA PRO A 365 17.71 15.10 -24.29
C PRO A 365 18.88 15.98 -23.85
N VAL A 366 20.02 15.79 -24.52
CA VAL A 366 21.14 16.72 -24.46
C VAL A 366 20.64 18.02 -25.10
N ALA A 367 20.42 19.04 -24.27
CA ALA A 367 20.18 20.39 -24.74
C ALA A 367 21.48 20.94 -25.34
N CYS A 368 21.44 21.33 -26.61
CA CYS A 368 22.38 22.28 -27.22
C CYS A 368 21.83 23.70 -27.08
#